data_AF-A0A179FXA7-F1
#
_entry.id   AF-A0A179FXA7-F1
#
_cell.length_a   1.000
_cell.length_b   1.000
_cell.length_c   1.000
_cell.angle_alpha   90.00
_cell.angle_beta   90.00
_cell.angle_gamma   90.00
#
_symmetry.space_group_name_H-M   'P 1'
#
loop_
_entity.id
_entity.type
_entity.pdbx_description
1 polymer ?
#
loop_
_entity_poly.entity_id
_entity_poly.type
_entity_poly.pdbx_seq_one_letter_code
_entity_poly.pdbx_strand_id
1 'polypeptide(L)'
;MVCQEYFPSTPRNAQLVTDAALSALRCAALTIVMACPPSMPRVPPKRTANLHSIQADTGLPPNWEVRHSNSKNLPYYFNSVEKVSRWEPPQGTDTDKLKHYMAAHHSAGSRPGAVPGVPEGKIRAAHLLVKHKDSRRPSSWRESEITRTKDEAMEIIKAHEAKIKAGPVSLADLAPTESDCSSARKRGDLGYFGRGDMQKEFEDAAFALKPGEMSGVVETASGLHLIERLE
;
A
#
# COMPACT_ATOMS: atom_id res chain seq x y z
N MET A 1 23.44 5.05 60.26
CA MET A 1 22.71 6.30 60.54
C MET A 1 21.44 6.28 59.73
N VAL A 2 20.32 6.68 60.35
CA VAL A 2 18.97 6.73 59.76
C VAL A 2 18.62 8.20 59.46
N CYS A 3 17.54 8.42 58.71
CA CYS A 3 16.97 9.72 58.32
C CYS A 3 17.68 10.39 57.12
N GLN A 4 16.99 11.12 56.25
CA GLN A 4 15.68 11.74 56.44
C GLN A 4 14.87 11.87 55.13
N GLU A 5 13.56 11.65 55.20
CA GLU A 5 12.61 11.95 54.12
C GLU A 5 12.37 13.47 54.00
N TYR A 6 12.02 13.96 52.81
CA TYR A 6 11.18 15.16 52.69
C TYR A 6 10.40 15.21 51.37
N PHE A 7 9.12 14.86 51.42
CA PHE A 7 8.11 15.41 50.50
C PHE A 7 7.65 16.77 51.04
N PRO A 8 7.16 17.67 50.16
CA PRO A 8 5.75 18.02 50.37
C PRO A 8 4.92 18.03 49.09
N SER A 9 3.62 17.83 49.30
CA SER A 9 2.55 17.76 48.32
C SER A 9 1.81 19.10 48.15
N THR A 10 0.78 19.09 47.30
CA THR A 10 -0.39 20.00 47.18
C THR A 10 -0.41 20.98 45.99
N PRO A 11 -1.60 21.45 45.53
CA PRO A 11 -2.92 20.78 45.53
C PRO A 11 -3.64 20.80 44.17
N ARG A 12 -4.76 20.06 44.11
CA ARG A 12 -5.85 20.26 43.15
C ARG A 12 -6.34 21.72 43.17
N ASN A 13 -6.77 22.23 42.01
CA ASN A 13 -7.84 23.21 41.98
C ASN A 13 -8.93 22.76 41.00
N ALA A 14 -10.17 22.81 41.46
CA ALA A 14 -11.37 22.49 40.69
C ALA A 14 -12.39 23.58 40.99
N GLN A 15 -12.85 24.30 39.97
CA GLN A 15 -13.89 25.32 40.13
C GLN A 15 -14.86 25.31 38.95
N LEU A 16 -16.13 25.12 39.30
CA LEU A 16 -17.31 25.26 38.44
C LEU A 16 -17.77 26.73 38.44
N VAL A 17 -18.32 27.19 37.32
CA VAL A 17 -19.39 28.21 37.15
C VAL A 17 -19.80 28.16 35.66
N THR A 18 -20.99 27.75 35.23
CA THR A 18 -22.36 28.32 35.38
C THR A 18 -22.54 29.70 34.74
N ASP A 19 -23.20 29.73 33.57
CA ASP A 19 -24.36 30.58 33.18
C ASP A 19 -24.57 30.40 31.66
N ALA A 20 -25.74 30.13 31.06
CA ALA A 20 -27.15 30.47 31.31
C ALA A 20 -27.65 31.77 30.64
N ALA A 21 -28.78 31.62 29.93
CA ALA A 21 -29.83 32.63 29.65
C ALA A 21 -29.75 33.59 28.44
N LEU A 22 -30.79 33.45 27.58
CA LEU A 22 -31.57 34.49 26.86
C LEU A 22 -30.85 35.36 25.78
N SER A 23 -31.44 35.58 24.60
CA SER A 23 -32.78 36.17 24.41
C SER A 23 -33.43 35.82 23.06
N ALA A 24 -34.75 36.07 22.95
CA ALA A 24 -35.61 35.75 21.80
C ALA A 24 -36.48 36.97 21.38
N LEU A 25 -37.51 36.74 20.54
CA LEU A 25 -38.54 37.67 20.01
C LEU A 25 -38.06 38.57 18.83
N ARG A 26 -38.80 38.80 17.74
CA ARG A 26 -40.26 38.88 17.44
C ARG A 26 -40.52 38.47 15.97
N CYS A 27 -41.62 37.79 15.59
CA CYS A 27 -42.99 38.30 15.30
C CYS A 27 -43.07 39.33 14.15
N ALA A 28 -44.09 39.35 13.26
CA ALA A 28 -45.18 38.43 12.88
C ALA A 28 -45.98 39.02 11.67
N ALA A 29 -47.03 38.32 11.18
CA ALA A 29 -48.10 38.80 10.25
C ALA A 29 -47.63 39.01 8.77
N LEU A 30 -48.40 38.98 7.66
CA LEU A 30 -49.76 38.53 7.22
C LEU A 30 -49.72 38.56 5.64
N THR A 31 -50.62 38.04 4.79
CA THR A 31 -51.97 37.45 4.89
C THR A 31 -52.21 36.39 3.77
N ILE A 32 -53.30 35.63 3.89
CA ILE A 32 -53.98 34.76 2.90
C ILE A 32 -54.31 35.46 1.55
N VAL A 33 -54.10 34.77 0.39
CA VAL A 33 -55.08 34.67 -0.73
C VAL A 33 -54.91 33.31 -1.47
N MET A 34 -55.94 32.89 -2.21
CA MET A 34 -56.17 31.55 -2.77
C MET A 34 -55.50 31.22 -4.13
N ALA A 35 -55.53 29.92 -4.45
CA ALA A 35 -55.76 29.32 -5.77
C ALA A 35 -54.65 29.33 -6.85
N CYS A 36 -53.94 28.20 -6.95
CA CYS A 36 -53.74 27.50 -8.24
C CYS A 36 -53.34 26.03 -7.99
N PRO A 37 -53.99 25.02 -8.61
CA PRO A 37 -53.49 23.64 -8.57
C PRO A 37 -52.24 23.53 -9.46
N PRO A 38 -51.17 22.85 -9.02
CA PRO A 38 -49.99 22.65 -9.86
C PRO A 38 -50.34 21.73 -11.04
N SER A 39 -50.27 22.27 -12.26
CA SER A 39 -50.33 21.48 -13.48
C SER A 39 -49.15 20.52 -13.51
N MET A 40 -49.41 19.22 -13.29
CA MET A 40 -48.39 18.19 -13.38
C MET A 40 -47.78 18.21 -14.80
N PRO A 41 -46.44 18.28 -14.96
CA PRO A 41 -45.84 18.03 -16.25
C PRO A 41 -46.15 16.59 -16.65
N ARG A 42 -46.84 16.41 -17.78
CA ARG A 42 -47.09 15.07 -18.34
C ARG A 42 -45.74 14.47 -18.69
N VAL A 43 -45.27 13.53 -17.87
CA VAL A 43 -44.09 12.73 -18.19
C VAL A 43 -44.41 11.97 -19.48
N PRO A 44 -43.69 12.17 -20.60
CA PRO A 44 -43.91 11.37 -21.79
C PRO A 44 -43.60 9.91 -21.44
N PRO A 45 -44.33 8.92 -21.98
CA PRO A 45 -44.01 7.53 -21.74
C PRO A 45 -42.58 7.29 -22.22
N LYS A 46 -41.64 7.11 -21.27
CA LYS A 46 -40.30 6.65 -21.61
C LYS A 46 -40.49 5.31 -22.28
N ARG A 47 -40.19 5.27 -23.59
CA ARG A 47 -40.17 4.06 -24.40
C ARG A 47 -39.67 2.91 -23.54
N THR A 48 -40.40 1.79 -23.57
CA THR A 48 -39.93 0.49 -23.09
C THR A 48 -38.77 0.02 -23.96
N ALA A 49 -37.62 0.70 -23.80
CA ALA A 49 -36.33 0.23 -24.23
C ALA A 49 -36.11 -1.06 -23.44
N ASN A 50 -36.26 -2.16 -24.17
CA ASN A 50 -36.10 -3.52 -23.70
C ASN A 50 -34.78 -3.59 -22.90
N LEU A 51 -34.84 -3.74 -21.58
CA LEU A 51 -33.65 -3.80 -20.71
C LEU A 51 -33.02 -5.19 -20.80
N HIS A 52 -32.72 -5.62 -22.02
CA HIS A 52 -31.69 -6.61 -22.28
C HIS A 52 -30.38 -5.94 -21.91
N SER A 53 -29.98 -6.10 -20.65
CA SER A 53 -28.71 -5.64 -20.14
C SER A 53 -27.59 -6.16 -21.04
N ILE A 54 -26.60 -5.31 -21.32
CA ILE A 54 -25.40 -5.68 -22.06
C ILE A 54 -24.53 -6.58 -21.17
N GLN A 55 -24.92 -7.86 -21.06
CA GLN A 55 -24.05 -8.94 -20.58
C GLN A 55 -23.26 -9.47 -21.79
N ALA A 56 -22.25 -8.71 -22.20
CA ALA A 56 -21.34 -9.14 -23.26
C ALA A 56 -20.29 -10.14 -22.72
N ASP A 57 -20.17 -11.28 -23.39
CA ASP A 57 -19.00 -12.17 -23.47
C ASP A 57 -18.34 -12.77 -22.21
N THR A 58 -18.91 -12.67 -21.01
CA THR A 58 -18.30 -13.31 -19.82
C THR A 58 -18.40 -14.84 -19.77
N GLY A 59 -19.32 -15.44 -20.54
CA GLY A 59 -19.61 -16.89 -20.53
C GLY A 59 -20.36 -17.40 -19.28
N LEU A 60 -20.62 -16.53 -18.30
CA LEU A 60 -21.28 -16.88 -17.04
C LEU A 60 -22.82 -16.82 -17.17
N PRO A 61 -23.56 -17.61 -16.38
CA PRO A 61 -25.02 -17.53 -16.32
C PRO A 61 -25.52 -16.16 -15.83
N PRO A 62 -26.76 -15.77 -16.15
CA PRO A 62 -27.33 -14.48 -15.75
C PRO A 62 -27.26 -14.29 -14.22
N ASN A 63 -27.01 -13.05 -13.81
CA ASN A 63 -26.77 -12.61 -12.42
C ASN A 63 -25.41 -12.99 -11.80
N TRP A 64 -24.52 -13.69 -12.51
CA TRP A 64 -23.16 -13.97 -12.03
C TRP A 64 -22.13 -13.00 -12.59
N GLU A 65 -21.23 -12.53 -11.72
CA GLU A 65 -20.11 -11.64 -12.05
C GLU A 65 -18.80 -12.11 -11.42
N VAL A 66 -17.67 -11.65 -11.97
CA VAL A 66 -16.32 -11.97 -11.49
C VAL A 66 -15.83 -10.84 -10.59
N ARG A 67 -15.33 -11.18 -9.40
CA ARG A 67 -14.74 -10.25 -8.44
C ARG A 67 -13.36 -10.75 -7.99
N HIS A 68 -12.53 -9.87 -7.44
CA HIS A 68 -11.21 -10.24 -6.90
C HIS A 68 -11.18 -10.14 -5.38
N SER A 69 -10.44 -11.04 -4.75
CA SER A 69 -10.18 -10.99 -3.31
C SER A 69 -9.11 -9.95 -2.97
N ASN A 70 -9.44 -8.94 -2.16
CA ASN A 70 -8.48 -7.89 -1.74
C ASN A 70 -7.20 -8.42 -1.07
N SER A 71 -7.24 -9.62 -0.46
CA SER A 71 -6.09 -10.19 0.26
C SER A 71 -5.30 -11.24 -0.52
N LYS A 72 -5.87 -11.81 -1.59
CA LYS A 72 -5.23 -12.88 -2.38
C LYS A 72 -5.09 -12.57 -3.87
N ASN A 73 -5.74 -11.50 -4.35
CA ASN A 73 -5.94 -11.15 -5.76
C ASN A 73 -6.48 -12.28 -6.64
N LEU A 74 -7.12 -13.30 -6.03
CA LEU A 74 -7.73 -14.41 -6.75
C LEU A 74 -9.14 -14.04 -7.23
N PRO A 75 -9.51 -14.39 -8.47
CA PRO A 75 -10.88 -14.23 -8.95
C PRO A 75 -11.83 -15.19 -8.22
N TYR A 76 -13.05 -14.72 -7.94
CA TYR A 76 -14.17 -15.50 -7.44
C TYR A 76 -15.46 -15.05 -8.12
N TYR A 77 -16.43 -15.95 -8.16
CA TYR A 77 -17.73 -15.73 -8.78
C TYR A 77 -18.73 -15.27 -7.72
N PHE A 78 -19.48 -14.22 -8.02
CA PHE A 78 -20.49 -13.66 -7.13
C PHE A 78 -21.85 -13.62 -7.82
N ASN A 79 -22.87 -14.17 -7.17
CA ASN A 79 -24.26 -14.04 -7.61
C ASN A 79 -24.86 -12.75 -7.03
N SER A 80 -25.24 -11.82 -7.89
CA SER A 80 -25.78 -10.51 -7.50
C SER A 80 -27.19 -10.60 -6.90
N VAL A 81 -27.95 -11.66 -7.19
CA VAL A 81 -29.31 -11.89 -6.67
C VAL A 81 -29.25 -12.65 -5.33
N GLU A 82 -28.59 -13.81 -5.30
CA GLU A 82 -28.51 -14.67 -4.11
C GLU A 82 -27.51 -14.16 -3.06
N LYS A 83 -26.64 -13.20 -3.43
CA LYS A 83 -25.50 -12.70 -2.62
C LYS A 83 -24.49 -13.77 -2.21
N VAL A 84 -24.47 -14.91 -2.90
CA VAL A 84 -23.53 -16.01 -2.68
C VAL A 84 -22.23 -15.75 -3.45
N SER A 85 -21.08 -15.99 -2.79
CA SER A 85 -19.77 -16.06 -3.43
C SER A 85 -19.27 -17.50 -3.54
N ARG A 86 -18.54 -17.81 -4.61
CA ARG A 86 -18.01 -19.16 -4.90
C ARG A 86 -16.66 -19.07 -5.61
N TRP A 87 -15.75 -19.99 -5.32
CA TRP A 87 -14.44 -20.08 -5.97
C TRP A 87 -14.49 -20.87 -7.29
N GLU A 88 -15.40 -21.82 -7.40
CA GLU A 88 -15.67 -22.61 -8.60
C GLU A 88 -16.71 -21.91 -9.50
N PRO A 89 -16.61 -22.05 -10.84
CA PRO A 89 -17.62 -21.54 -11.74
C PRO A 89 -18.98 -22.24 -11.53
N PRO A 90 -20.10 -21.51 -11.61
CA PRO A 90 -21.44 -22.09 -11.45
C PRO A 90 -21.80 -23.05 -12.60
N GLN A 91 -22.71 -23.99 -12.32
CA GLN A 91 -23.21 -24.91 -13.34
C GLN A 91 -23.93 -24.13 -14.46
N GLY A 92 -23.73 -24.55 -15.72
CA GLY A 92 -24.22 -23.83 -16.90
C GLY A 92 -23.30 -22.73 -17.44
N THR A 93 -22.10 -22.57 -16.88
CA THR A 93 -21.06 -21.69 -17.45
C THR A 93 -20.50 -22.26 -18.75
N ASP A 94 -20.43 -21.43 -19.80
CA ASP A 94 -19.69 -21.73 -21.04
C ASP A 94 -18.20 -21.69 -20.71
N THR A 95 -17.59 -22.87 -20.52
CA THR A 95 -16.20 -22.96 -20.06
C THR A 95 -15.19 -22.38 -21.05
N ASP A 96 -15.52 -22.33 -22.34
CA ASP A 96 -14.60 -21.82 -23.35
C ASP A 96 -14.70 -20.30 -23.46
N LYS A 97 -15.91 -19.72 -23.42
CA LYS A 97 -16.04 -18.25 -23.29
C LYS A 97 -15.49 -17.75 -21.97
N LEU A 98 -15.71 -18.47 -20.86
CA LEU A 98 -15.10 -18.12 -19.58
C LEU A 98 -13.56 -18.15 -19.67
N LYS A 99 -12.95 -19.15 -20.31
CA LYS A 99 -11.48 -19.17 -20.52
C LYS A 99 -11.01 -17.95 -21.32
N HIS A 100 -11.70 -17.58 -22.40
CA HIS A 100 -11.34 -16.43 -23.22
C HIS A 100 -11.54 -15.10 -22.48
N TYR A 101 -12.63 -14.96 -21.72
CA TYR A 101 -12.89 -13.78 -20.88
C TYR A 101 -11.88 -13.68 -19.73
N MET A 102 -11.55 -14.80 -19.07
CA MET A 102 -10.46 -14.86 -18.10
C MET A 102 -9.13 -14.46 -18.75
N ALA A 103 -8.80 -14.97 -19.94
CA ALA A 103 -7.57 -14.64 -20.66
C ALA A 103 -7.51 -13.17 -21.14
N ALA A 104 -8.65 -12.54 -21.45
CA ALA A 104 -8.70 -11.16 -21.92
C ALA A 104 -8.73 -10.12 -20.78
N HIS A 105 -9.35 -10.45 -19.64
CA HIS A 105 -9.65 -9.48 -18.58
C HIS A 105 -9.10 -9.83 -17.18
N HIS A 106 -8.68 -11.09 -16.95
CA HIS A 106 -8.31 -11.59 -15.62
C HIS A 106 -7.02 -12.43 -15.60
N SER A 107 -6.32 -12.59 -16.71
CA SER A 107 -4.98 -13.20 -16.72
C SER A 107 -3.96 -12.18 -16.24
N ALA A 108 -3.71 -12.18 -14.94
CA ALA A 108 -2.47 -11.63 -14.43
C ALA A 108 -1.29 -12.43 -15.04
N GLY A 109 -0.45 -11.79 -15.84
CA GLY A 109 0.87 -12.32 -16.20
C GLY A 109 0.99 -13.15 -17.48
N SER A 110 0.30 -12.80 -18.59
CA SER A 110 0.56 -13.42 -19.91
C SER A 110 0.70 -12.41 -21.06
N ARG A 111 1.60 -11.42 -20.89
CA ARG A 111 2.27 -10.80 -22.04
C ARG A 111 3.37 -11.74 -22.55
N PRO A 112 3.72 -11.73 -23.85
CA PRO A 112 4.89 -12.45 -24.34
C PRO A 112 6.14 -11.93 -23.62
N GLY A 113 6.77 -12.79 -22.80
CA GLY A 113 7.91 -12.43 -21.95
C GLY A 113 7.62 -12.27 -20.45
N ALA A 114 6.38 -12.50 -19.99
CA ALA A 114 6.10 -12.59 -18.56
C ALA A 114 6.75 -13.85 -17.94
N VAL A 115 7.64 -13.67 -16.97
CA VAL A 115 8.27 -14.79 -16.24
C VAL A 115 7.27 -15.31 -15.20
N PRO A 116 6.96 -16.63 -15.18
CA PRO A 116 6.04 -17.19 -14.20
C PRO A 116 6.51 -16.95 -12.75
N GLY A 117 5.71 -16.21 -11.98
CA GLY A 117 5.97 -15.92 -10.57
C GLY A 117 6.24 -14.45 -10.24
N VAL A 118 6.57 -13.60 -11.23
CA VAL A 118 6.79 -12.16 -11.01
C VAL A 118 5.45 -11.41 -11.08
N PRO A 119 4.98 -10.75 -10.00
CA PRO A 119 3.77 -9.93 -10.07
C PRO A 119 3.97 -8.69 -10.96
N GLU A 120 3.01 -8.42 -11.85
CA GLU A 120 3.14 -7.40 -12.88
C GLU A 120 3.55 -6.01 -12.34
N GLY A 121 4.56 -5.39 -12.97
CA GLY A 121 5.04 -4.06 -12.62
C GLY A 121 5.84 -3.98 -11.31
N LYS A 122 6.09 -5.10 -10.64
CA LYS A 122 6.95 -5.18 -9.45
C LYS A 122 8.33 -5.73 -9.79
N ILE A 123 9.33 -5.29 -9.04
CA ILE A 123 10.70 -5.80 -9.08
C ILE A 123 11.05 -6.43 -7.74
N ARG A 124 12.06 -7.29 -7.69
CA ARG A 124 12.61 -7.83 -6.45
C ARG A 124 14.03 -7.34 -6.28
N ALA A 125 14.34 -6.77 -5.12
CA ALA A 125 15.68 -6.31 -4.81
C ALA A 125 16.09 -6.66 -3.37
N ALA A 126 17.39 -6.92 -3.21
CA ALA A 126 18.06 -6.94 -1.93
C ALA A 126 18.75 -5.59 -1.68
N HIS A 127 18.95 -5.24 -0.41
CA HIS A 127 19.74 -4.06 -0.06
C HIS A 127 20.63 -4.23 1.18
N LEU A 128 21.70 -3.44 1.23
CA LEU A 128 22.52 -3.26 2.43
C LEU A 128 22.39 -1.80 2.84
N LEU A 129 21.91 -1.56 4.07
CA LEU A 129 21.70 -0.23 4.63
C LEU A 129 22.75 0.07 5.70
N VAL A 130 23.48 1.17 5.57
CA VAL A 130 24.33 1.75 6.62
C VAL A 130 23.70 3.05 7.10
N LYS A 131 23.37 3.13 8.39
CA LYS A 131 22.81 4.33 9.00
C LYS A 131 23.88 5.28 9.53
N HIS A 132 23.49 6.52 9.75
CA HIS A 132 24.25 7.57 10.42
C HIS A 132 23.35 8.34 11.37
N LYS A 133 23.93 9.22 12.19
CA LYS A 133 23.23 10.05 13.19
C LYS A 133 22.06 10.87 12.61
N ASP A 134 22.16 11.30 11.36
CA ASP A 134 21.16 12.13 10.66
C ASP A 134 20.11 11.30 9.91
N SER A 135 20.20 9.96 9.95
CA SER A 135 19.15 9.07 9.42
C SER A 135 17.87 9.19 10.26
N ARG A 136 16.69 9.20 9.62
CA ARG A 136 15.34 9.34 10.22
C ARG A 136 15.07 8.52 11.49
N ARG A 137 15.75 7.38 11.65
CA ARG A 137 15.77 6.60 12.89
C ARG A 137 17.17 6.04 13.12
N PRO A 138 18.04 6.71 13.92
CA PRO A 138 19.44 6.34 14.14
C PRO A 138 19.55 5.20 15.16
N SER A 139 18.85 4.10 14.91
CA SER A 139 18.90 2.86 15.69
C SER A 139 18.64 1.66 14.77
N SER A 140 19.31 0.54 15.02
CA SER A 140 19.15 -0.71 14.28
C SER A 140 18.97 -1.89 15.24
N TRP A 141 19.05 -3.11 14.70
CA TRP A 141 19.10 -4.33 15.51
C TRP A 141 20.53 -4.66 15.98
N ARG A 142 21.55 -3.99 15.39
CA ARG A 142 22.97 -4.11 15.74
C ARG A 142 23.35 -3.14 16.85
N GLU A 143 22.90 -1.89 16.71
CA GLU A 143 23.24 -0.77 17.60
C GLU A 143 21.95 -0.06 18.04
N SER A 144 21.78 0.13 19.35
CA SER A 144 20.62 0.82 19.93
C SER A 144 20.58 2.30 19.60
N GLU A 145 21.75 2.93 19.44
CA GLU A 145 21.92 4.34 19.11
C GLU A 145 23.14 4.48 18.19
N ILE A 146 22.95 5.12 17.04
CA ILE A 146 23.94 5.21 15.97
C ILE A 146 24.48 6.63 15.91
N THR A 147 25.69 6.82 16.46
CA THR A 147 26.35 8.13 16.59
C THR A 147 27.26 8.50 15.41
N ARG A 148 27.60 7.52 14.55
CA ARG A 148 28.49 7.70 13.40
C ARG A 148 27.98 8.77 12.43
N THR A 149 28.91 9.53 11.86
CA THR A 149 28.63 10.59 10.87
C THR A 149 28.23 10.00 9.52
N LYS A 150 27.66 10.85 8.66
CA LYS A 150 27.34 10.50 7.27
C LYS A 150 28.59 10.12 6.47
N ASP A 151 29.72 10.79 6.72
CA ASP A 151 30.97 10.55 5.99
C ASP A 151 31.59 9.20 6.37
N GLU A 152 31.64 8.86 7.67
CA GLU A 152 32.04 7.52 8.14
C GLU A 152 31.12 6.42 7.57
N ALA A 153 29.80 6.65 7.55
CA ALA A 153 28.86 5.73 6.91
C ALA A 153 29.12 5.59 5.40
N MET A 154 29.56 6.66 4.73
CA MET A 154 29.92 6.66 3.32
C MET A 154 31.21 5.88 3.04
N GLU A 155 32.21 5.97 3.92
CA GLU A 155 33.43 5.16 3.83
C GLU A 155 33.12 3.67 4.06
N ILE A 156 32.33 3.34 5.08
CA ILE A 156 31.90 1.97 5.38
C ILE A 156 31.17 1.36 4.17
N ILE A 157 30.18 2.06 3.60
CA ILE A 157 29.40 1.50 2.49
C ILE A 157 30.21 1.39 1.18
N LYS A 158 31.13 2.32 0.91
CA LYS A 158 32.09 2.21 -0.20
C LYS A 158 33.06 1.02 0.00
N ALA A 159 33.48 0.75 1.23
CA ALA A 159 34.29 -0.43 1.53
C ALA A 159 33.52 -1.75 1.31
N HIS A 160 32.21 -1.78 1.58
CA HIS A 160 31.36 -2.92 1.21
C HIS A 160 31.16 -3.03 -0.30
N GLU A 161 30.91 -1.93 -1.00
CA GLU A 161 30.79 -1.87 -2.47
C GLU A 161 32.06 -2.42 -3.14
N ALA A 162 33.24 -2.01 -2.67
CA ALA A 162 34.53 -2.50 -3.17
C ALA A 162 34.74 -4.00 -2.90
N LYS A 163 34.34 -4.51 -1.72
CA LYS A 163 34.38 -5.95 -1.41
C LYS A 163 33.46 -6.77 -2.31
N ILE A 164 32.28 -6.27 -2.65
CA ILE A 164 31.34 -6.93 -3.55
C ILE A 164 31.89 -6.91 -4.99
N LYS A 165 32.37 -5.75 -5.46
CA LYS A 165 32.96 -5.60 -6.81
C LYS A 165 34.24 -6.41 -7.03
N ALA A 166 35.00 -6.71 -5.97
CA ALA A 166 36.15 -7.60 -6.04
C ALA A 166 35.77 -9.09 -6.23
N GLY A 167 34.52 -9.47 -5.98
CA GLY A 167 34.01 -10.84 -6.14
C GLY A 167 34.13 -11.85 -4.98
N PRO A 168 34.85 -11.65 -3.85
CA PRO A 168 34.94 -12.68 -2.81
C PRO A 168 33.70 -12.80 -1.91
N VAL A 169 32.78 -11.82 -1.92
CA VAL A 169 31.61 -11.76 -1.02
C VAL A 169 30.43 -11.11 -1.74
N SER A 170 29.22 -11.67 -1.64
CA SER A 170 28.01 -11.05 -2.21
C SER A 170 27.33 -10.07 -1.25
N LEU A 171 26.45 -9.19 -1.75
CA LEU A 171 25.62 -8.33 -0.89
C LEU A 171 24.79 -9.17 0.08
N ALA A 172 24.29 -10.32 -0.37
CA ALA A 172 23.51 -11.28 0.40
C ALA A 172 24.31 -11.96 1.55
N ASP A 173 25.64 -11.88 1.53
CA ASP A 173 26.51 -12.39 2.60
C ASP A 173 26.92 -11.31 3.61
N LEU A 174 27.04 -10.05 3.16
CA LEU A 174 27.30 -8.90 4.04
C LEU A 174 26.03 -8.39 4.73
N ALA A 175 24.87 -8.45 4.08
CA ALA A 175 23.63 -7.91 4.63
C ALA A 175 23.23 -8.50 6.00
N PRO A 176 23.41 -9.81 6.30
CA PRO A 176 23.14 -10.37 7.63
C PRO A 176 24.01 -9.82 8.76
N THR A 177 25.25 -9.39 8.49
CA THR A 177 26.18 -8.92 9.54
C THR A 177 26.29 -7.40 9.60
N GLU A 178 26.15 -6.71 8.46
CA GLU A 178 26.43 -5.27 8.33
C GLU A 178 25.19 -4.39 8.13
N SER A 179 24.07 -4.93 7.63
CA SER A 179 22.89 -4.10 7.31
C SER A 179 22.13 -3.68 8.57
N ASP A 180 21.96 -2.38 8.75
CA ASP A 180 21.15 -1.77 9.81
C ASP A 180 19.62 -1.92 9.58
N CYS A 181 19.21 -2.59 8.49
CA CYS A 181 17.81 -2.92 8.20
C CYS A 181 17.40 -4.28 8.80
N SER A 182 16.12 -4.45 9.13
CA SER A 182 15.58 -5.75 9.57
C SER A 182 15.58 -6.82 8.45
N SER A 183 15.72 -6.41 7.18
CA SER A 183 15.92 -7.31 6.03
C SER A 183 17.25 -8.08 6.09
N ALA A 184 18.20 -7.70 6.95
CA ALA A 184 19.42 -8.46 7.24
C ALA A 184 19.14 -9.96 7.46
N ARG A 185 18.06 -10.29 8.20
CA ARG A 185 17.61 -11.67 8.46
C ARG A 185 17.20 -12.46 7.21
N LYS A 186 16.88 -11.77 6.11
CA LYS A 186 16.55 -12.31 4.79
C LYS A 186 17.68 -12.07 3.78
N ARG A 187 18.94 -11.92 4.23
CA ARG A 187 20.09 -11.60 3.38
C ARG A 187 19.91 -10.30 2.57
N GLY A 188 19.20 -9.32 3.15
CA GLY A 188 18.90 -8.04 2.53
C GLY A 188 17.65 -8.01 1.64
N ASP A 189 17.03 -9.16 1.32
CA ASP A 189 15.85 -9.25 0.44
C ASP A 189 14.63 -8.51 1.01
N LEU A 190 14.10 -7.57 0.22
CA LEU A 190 12.88 -6.83 0.51
C LEU A 190 11.62 -7.51 -0.04
N GLY A 191 11.76 -8.51 -0.92
CA GLY A 191 10.68 -9.10 -1.69
C GLY A 191 10.26 -8.23 -2.87
N TYR A 192 9.09 -8.53 -3.44
CA TYR A 192 8.54 -7.78 -4.58
C TYR A 192 7.87 -6.47 -4.15
N PHE A 193 8.32 -5.36 -4.73
CA PHE A 193 7.71 -4.05 -4.55
C PHE A 193 7.44 -3.36 -5.90
N GLY A 194 6.37 -2.58 -5.95
CA GLY A 194 5.99 -1.75 -7.10
C GLY A 194 6.43 -0.29 -6.91
N ARG A 195 5.99 0.56 -7.84
CA ARG A 195 6.17 2.01 -7.72
C ARG A 195 5.24 2.59 -6.65
N GLY A 196 5.76 3.47 -5.81
CA GLY A 196 5.09 4.05 -4.65
C GLY A 196 5.22 3.26 -3.34
N ASP A 197 5.77 2.05 -3.37
CA ASP A 197 5.96 1.20 -2.17
C ASP A 197 7.20 1.60 -1.34
N MET A 198 8.17 2.30 -1.94
CA MET A 198 9.48 2.63 -1.34
C MET A 198 9.77 4.15 -1.37
N GLN A 199 10.87 4.58 -0.72
CA GLN A 199 11.37 5.95 -0.88
C GLN A 199 11.78 6.20 -2.33
N LYS A 200 11.51 7.40 -2.85
CA LYS A 200 11.64 7.73 -4.27
C LYS A 200 13.05 7.49 -4.81
N GLU A 201 14.06 7.86 -4.04
CA GLU A 201 15.48 7.74 -4.39
C GLU A 201 15.90 6.27 -4.48
N PHE A 202 15.37 5.42 -3.59
CA PHE A 202 15.57 3.98 -3.60
C PHE A 202 14.84 3.32 -4.78
N GLU A 203 13.59 3.71 -5.03
CA GLU A 203 12.79 3.21 -6.15
C GLU A 203 13.43 3.54 -7.49
N ASP A 204 13.77 4.80 -7.73
CA ASP A 204 14.34 5.25 -9.01
C ASP A 204 15.64 4.52 -9.33
N ALA A 205 16.49 4.30 -8.33
CA ALA A 205 17.69 3.47 -8.47
C ALA A 205 17.35 2.00 -8.74
N ALA A 206 16.49 1.37 -7.94
CA ALA A 206 16.15 -0.05 -8.07
C ALA A 206 15.48 -0.40 -9.42
N PHE A 207 14.60 0.48 -9.92
CA PHE A 207 13.93 0.30 -11.21
C PHE A 207 14.82 0.65 -12.41
N ALA A 208 15.90 1.40 -12.23
CA ALA A 208 16.89 1.67 -13.29
C ALA A 208 17.85 0.49 -13.52
N LEU A 209 18.09 -0.34 -12.50
CA LEU A 209 18.92 -1.55 -12.59
C LEU A 209 18.28 -2.65 -13.43
N LYS A 210 19.12 -3.46 -14.08
CA LYS A 210 18.72 -4.74 -14.68
C LYS A 210 18.76 -5.87 -13.63
N PRO A 211 18.08 -7.01 -13.85
CA PRO A 211 18.22 -8.18 -12.99
C PRO A 211 19.68 -8.67 -12.95
N GLY A 212 20.18 -8.94 -11.75
CA GLY A 212 21.59 -9.25 -11.47
C GLY A 212 22.53 -8.03 -11.38
N GLU A 213 22.02 -6.80 -11.49
CA GLU A 213 22.81 -5.57 -11.43
C GLU A 213 22.77 -4.94 -10.03
N MET A 214 23.89 -4.34 -9.60
CA MET A 214 24.03 -3.62 -8.33
C MET A 214 24.21 -2.11 -8.56
N SER A 215 23.51 -1.28 -7.78
CA SER A 215 23.68 0.17 -7.80
C SER A 215 25.01 0.62 -7.21
N GLY A 216 25.37 1.87 -7.47
CA GLY A 216 26.25 2.62 -6.57
C GLY A 216 25.56 2.95 -5.24
N VAL A 217 26.23 3.75 -4.41
CA VAL A 217 25.68 4.23 -3.13
C VAL A 217 24.49 5.17 -3.36
N VAL A 218 23.32 4.79 -2.87
CA VAL A 218 22.07 5.58 -2.91
C VAL A 218 21.80 6.18 -1.54
N GLU A 219 21.62 7.49 -1.46
CA GLU A 219 21.23 8.17 -0.22
C GLU A 219 19.71 8.27 -0.11
N THR A 220 19.16 7.97 1.06
CA THR A 220 17.75 8.19 1.40
C THR A 220 17.62 8.77 2.81
N ALA A 221 16.42 9.20 3.21
CA ALA A 221 16.18 9.62 4.59
C ALA A 221 16.38 8.49 5.63
N SER A 222 16.52 7.22 5.21
CA SER A 222 16.86 6.10 6.10
C SER A 222 18.35 5.89 6.32
N GLY A 223 19.22 6.50 5.51
CA GLY A 223 20.67 6.27 5.49
C GLY A 223 21.19 6.00 4.07
N LEU A 224 22.36 5.37 4.00
CA LEU A 224 23.02 5.00 2.73
C LEU A 224 22.71 3.55 2.36
N HIS A 225 22.43 3.30 1.09
CA HIS A 225 22.03 2.00 0.57
C HIS A 225 22.91 1.53 -0.60
N LEU A 226 23.24 0.24 -0.62
CA LEU A 226 23.56 -0.49 -1.84
C LEU A 226 22.34 -1.35 -2.19
N ILE A 227 21.96 -1.37 -3.47
CA ILE A 227 20.80 -2.08 -3.97
C ILE A 227 21.27 -3.09 -5.00
N GLU A 228 20.83 -4.34 -4.89
CA GLU A 228 21.02 -5.38 -5.91
C GLU A 228 19.65 -5.82 -6.40
N ARG A 229 19.38 -5.66 -7.70
CA ARG A 229 18.13 -6.14 -8.28
C ARG A 229 18.25 -7.63 -8.57
N LEU A 230 17.39 -8.43 -7.95
CA LEU A 230 17.34 -9.88 -8.17
C LEU A 230 16.47 -10.23 -9.38
N GLU A 231 15.33 -9.54 -9.55
CA GLU A 231 14.31 -9.80 -10.58
C GLU A 231 13.67 -8.49 -11.10
#